data_AF-A0A7X3VKA0-F1
#
_entry.id   AF-A0A7X3VKA0-F1
#
_cell.length_a   1.000
_cell.length_b   1.000
_cell.length_c   1.000
_cell.angle_alpha   90.00
_cell.angle_beta   90.00
_cell.angle_gamma   90.00
#
_symmetry.space_group_name_H-M   'P 1'
#
loop_
_entity.id
_entity.type
_entity.pdbx_description
1 polymer ?
#
loop_
_entity_poly.entity_id
_entity_poly.type
_entity_poly.pdbx_seq_one_letter_code
_entity_poly.pdbx_strand_id
1 'polypeptide(L)' 'MVKREDLLRPEMNEVVKEVREMRMKISEKCGHDLNRLLAYYQKRGEELRKSGKYKFADPEPPGEKAVPTESTRGEAAD' A
#
# COMPACT_ATOMS: atom_id res chain seq x y z
N MET A 1 -1.61 16.33 -5.01
CA MET A 1 -0.32 16.04 -4.37
C MET A 1 -0.49 16.33 -2.88
N VAL A 2 -0.55 15.29 -2.04
CA VAL A 2 -0.77 15.43 -0.60
C VAL A 2 0.52 15.97 0.03
N LYS A 3 0.45 17.10 0.74
CA LYS A 3 1.63 17.68 1.40
C LYS A 3 1.92 16.95 2.70
N ARG A 4 3.18 16.94 3.18
CA ARG A 4 3.53 16.27 4.44
C ARG A 4 2.74 16.84 5.63
N GLU A 5 2.40 18.12 5.60
CA GLU A 5 1.53 18.75 6.61
C GLU A 5 0.12 18.14 6.65
N ASP A 6 -0.38 17.62 5.53
CA ASP A 6 -1.71 17.01 5.46
C ASP A 6 -1.76 15.64 6.18
N LEU A 7 -0.62 14.95 6.33
CA LEU A 7 -0.52 13.70 7.09
C LEU A 7 -0.58 13.90 8.61
N LEU A 8 -0.43 15.14 9.09
CA LEU A 8 -0.54 15.51 10.50
C LEU A 8 -1.96 15.98 10.88
N ARG A 9 -2.90 16.03 9.91
CA ARG A 9 -4.29 16.38 10.19
C ARG A 9 -4.95 15.27 11.03
N PRO A 10 -5.63 15.60 12.14
CA PRO A 10 -6.31 14.60 12.97
C PRO A 10 -7.31 13.73 12.19
N GLU A 11 -8.01 14.31 11.22
CA GLU A 11 -8.95 13.59 10.35
C GLU A 11 -8.26 12.51 9.48
N MET A 12 -7.05 12.79 9.01
CA MET A 12 -6.25 11.79 8.27
C MET A 12 -5.80 10.65 9.18
N ASN A 13 -5.61 10.89 10.49
CA ASN A 13 -5.28 9.84 11.44
C ASN A 13 -6.44 8.84 11.60
N GLU A 14 -7.69 9.31 11.62
CA GLU A 14 -8.87 8.43 11.72
C GLU A 14 -9.05 7.59 10.44
N VAL A 15 -8.90 8.18 9.26
CA VAL A 15 -8.95 7.44 7.98
C VAL A 15 -7.82 6.41 7.91
N VAL A 16 -6.60 6.79 8.32
CA VAL A 16 -5.46 5.86 8.35
C VAL A 16 -5.71 4.71 9.34
N LYS A 17 -6.30 5.00 10.50
CA LYS A 17 -6.67 3.99 11.48
C LYS A 17 -7.71 3.02 10.94
N GLU A 18 -8.76 3.54 10.30
CA GLU A 18 -9.80 2.72 9.67
C GLU A 18 -9.22 1.80 8.58
N VAL A 19 -8.36 2.33 7.72
CA VAL A 19 -7.66 1.55 6.70
C VAL A 19 -6.78 0.46 7.33
N ARG A 20 -6.08 0.75 8.43
CA ARG A 20 -5.28 -0.24 9.17
C ARG A 20 -6.16 -1.33 9.76
N GLU A 21 -7.28 -0.99 10.39
CA GLU A 21 -8.22 -1.96 10.95
C GLU A 21 -8.81 -2.87 9.85
N MET A 22 -9.18 -2.30 8.71
CA MET A 22 -9.64 -3.09 7.55
C MET A 22 -8.56 -4.04 7.06
N ARG A 23 -7.31 -3.58 6.94
CA ARG A 23 -6.18 -4.43 6.53
C ARG A 23 -5.92 -5.56 7.52
N MET A 24 -6.03 -5.31 8.82
CA MET A 24 -5.90 -6.34 9.86
C MET A 24 -6.98 -7.42 9.71
N LYS A 25 -8.25 -7.02 9.59
CA LYS A 25 -9.38 -7.94 9.36
C LYS A 25 -9.21 -8.77 8.08
N ILE A 26 -8.68 -8.18 7.00
CA ILE A 26 -8.39 -8.90 5.76
C ILE A 26 -7.23 -9.89 5.95
N SER A 27 -6.19 -9.49 6.67
CA SER A 27 -5.04 -10.33 6.99
C SER A 27 -5.46 -11.56 7.81
N GLU A 28 -6.28 -11.38 8.84
CA GLU A 28 -6.86 -12.47 9.64
C GLU A 28 -7.67 -13.44 8.77
N LYS A 29 -8.53 -12.93 7.88
CA LYS A 29 -9.30 -13.76 6.93
C LYS A 29 -8.41 -14.57 5.97
N CYS A 30 -7.23 -14.05 5.65
CA CYS A 30 -6.25 -14.73 4.82
C CYS A 30 -5.33 -15.67 5.63
N GLY A 31 -5.50 -15.77 6.95
CA GLY A 31 -4.63 -16.55 7.83
C GLY A 31 -3.22 -15.97 7.97
N HIS A 32 -3.10 -14.64 7.82
CA HIS A 32 -1.82 -13.93 7.77
C HIS A 32 -0.85 -14.42 6.68
N ASP A 33 -1.34 -15.17 5.69
CA ASP A 33 -0.53 -15.66 4.57
C ASP A 33 -0.46 -14.62 3.45
N LEU A 34 0.77 -14.29 3.04
CA LEU A 34 1.02 -13.25 2.04
C LEU A 34 0.46 -13.61 0.66
N ASN A 35 0.57 -14.86 0.23
CA ASN A 35 0.11 -15.29 -1.09
C ASN A 35 -1.42 -15.22 -1.17
N ARG A 36 -2.11 -15.67 -0.12
CA ARG A 36 -3.57 -15.56 0.00
C ARG A 36 -4.03 -14.12 0.05
N LEU A 37 -3.29 -13.25 0.75
CA LEU A 37 -3.57 -11.82 0.81
C LEU A 37 -3.45 -11.16 -0.57
N LEU A 38 -2.39 -11.46 -1.32
CA LEU A 38 -2.20 -10.95 -2.68
C LEU A 38 -3.30 -11.44 -3.62
N ALA A 39 -3.64 -12.73 -3.58
CA ALA A 39 -4.72 -13.29 -4.38
C ALA A 39 -6.08 -12.65 -4.05
N TYR A 40 -6.35 -12.40 -2.76
CA TYR A 40 -7.56 -11.70 -2.32
C TYR A 40 -7.64 -10.29 -2.92
N TYR A 41 -6.57 -9.50 -2.85
CA TYR A 41 -6.56 -8.14 -3.40
C TYR A 41 -6.67 -8.11 -4.91
N GLN A 42 -6.03 -9.04 -5.64
CA GLN A 42 -6.16 -9.15 -7.08
C GLN A 42 -7.62 -9.42 -7.49
N LYS A 43 -8.24 -10.44 -6.88
CA LYS A 43 -9.64 -10.78 -7.14
C LYS A 43 -10.58 -9.60 -6.84
N ARG A 44 -10.41 -8.95 -5.69
CA ARG A 44 -11.22 -7.76 -5.35
C ARG A 44 -11.00 -6.61 -6.33
N GLY A 45 -9.77 -6.38 -6.77
CA GLY A 45 -9.46 -5.37 -7.79
C GLY A 45 -10.18 -5.66 -9.11
N GLU A 46 -10.20 -6.91 -9.56
CA GLU A 46 -10.94 -7.31 -10.76
C GLU A 46 -12.46 -7.10 -10.62
N GLU A 47 -13.05 -7.50 -9.49
CA GLU A 47 -14.48 -7.29 -9.21
C GLU A 47 -14.85 -5.81 -9.25
N LEU A 48 -14.03 -4.96 -8.63
CA LEU A 48 -14.26 -3.52 -8.60
C LEU A 48 -14.04 -2.86 -9.97
N ARG A 49 -13.05 -3.32 -10.76
CA ARG A 49 -12.88 -2.89 -12.15
C ARG A 49 -14.12 -3.24 -12.99
N LYS A 50 -14.58 -4.48 -12.89
CA LYS A 50 -15.79 -4.96 -13.61
C LYS A 50 -17.04 -4.16 -13.24
N SER A 51 -17.11 -3.64 -12.02
CA SER A 51 -18.25 -2.83 -11.58
C SER A 51 -18.37 -1.47 -12.30
N GLY A 52 -17.29 -0.96 -12.92
CA GLY A 52 -17.26 0.35 -13.58
C GLY A 52 -17.37 1.56 -12.65
N LYS A 53 -17.55 1.34 -11.34
CA LYS A 53 -17.76 2.42 -10.34
C LYS A 53 -16.49 3.21 -10.02
N TYR A 54 -15.32 2.65 -10.27
CA TYR A 54 -14.04 3.20 -9.87
C TYR A 54 -13.09 3.29 -11.07
N LYS A 55 -12.30 4.37 -11.12
CA LYS A 55 -11.18 4.51 -12.07
C LYS A 55 -9.92 3.97 -11.42
N PHE A 56 -9.35 2.93 -12.00
CA PHE A 56 -8.07 2.37 -11.56
C PHE A 56 -6.93 3.07 -12.28
N ALA A 57 -5.85 3.37 -11.56
CA ALA A 57 -4.58 3.69 -12.20
C ALA A 57 -3.98 2.36 -12.66
N ASP A 58 -3.80 2.20 -13.97
CA ASP A 58 -3.06 1.07 -14.50
C ASP A 58 -1.57 1.26 -14.17
N PRO A 59 -0.84 0.18 -13.86
CA PRO A 59 0.59 0.30 -13.64
C PRO A 59 1.24 0.83 -14.92
N GLU A 60 2.05 1.88 -14.78
CA GLU A 60 2.94 2.34 -15.85
C GLU A 60 3.73 1.12 -16.36
N PRO A 61 3.88 0.96 -17.69
CA PRO A 61 4.76 -0.08 -18.22
C PRO A 61 6.16 0.09 -17.61
N PRO A 62 6.92 -0.99 -17.39
CA PRO A 62 8.21 -0.91 -16.74
C PRO A 62 9.19 -0.10 -17.60
N GLY A 63 9.22 1.21 -17.38
CA GLY A 63 10.26 2.11 -17.83
C GLY A 63 11.54 1.79 -17.07
N GLU A 64 12.66 1.85 -17.79
CA GLU A 64 13.97 1.37 -17.41
C GLU A 64 14.43 1.76 -15.99
N LYS A 65 14.80 0.73 -15.21
CA LYS A 65 15.70 0.72 -14.04
C LYS A 65 16.06 2.08 -13.43
N ALA A 66 15.39 2.45 -12.33
CA ALA A 66 16.05 3.28 -11.31
C ALA A 66 16.92 2.37 -10.44
N VAL A 67 18.22 2.58 -10.59
CA VAL A 67 19.37 1.95 -9.91
C VAL A 67 19.15 1.88 -8.38
N PRO A 68 19.53 0.77 -7.70
CA PRO A 68 19.48 0.72 -6.25
C PRO A 68 20.54 1.67 -5.68
N THR A 69 20.12 2.75 -5.01
CA THR A 69 21.00 3.48 -4.10
C THR A 69 21.03 2.75 -2.77
N GLU A 70 22.17 2.14 -2.49
CA GLU A 70 22.51 1.50 -1.22
C GLU A 70 22.18 2.42 -0.04
N SER A 71 21.44 1.90 0.92
CA SER A 71 21.40 2.40 2.29
C SER A 71 21.82 1.26 3.20
N THR A 72 23.01 1.36 3.76
CA THR A 72 23.27 1.36 5.23
C THR A 72 24.72 0.98 5.52
N ARG A 73 25.41 1.77 6.35
CA ARG A 73 25.81 1.42 7.73
C ARG A 73 26.83 2.42 8.27
N GLY A 74 26.48 3.13 9.35
CA GLY A 74 27.45 3.87 10.17
C GLY A 74 28.17 2.96 11.16
N GLU A 75 29.28 3.41 11.75
CA GLU A 75 29.62 3.38 13.20
C GLU A 75 31.08 3.83 13.48
N ALA A 76 31.20 4.79 14.42
CA ALA A 76 32.23 5.23 15.38
C ALA A 76 33.77 4.96 15.30
N ALA A 77 34.48 5.92 15.95
CA ALA A 77 35.85 5.97 16.54
C ALA A 77 37.03 6.23 15.56
N ASP A 78 37.94 7.19 15.77
CA ASP A 78 38.69 7.61 16.98
C ASP A 78 38.78 9.14 17.13
#